data_AF-A0A2S8AH45-F1
#
_entry.id   AF-A0A2S8AH45-F1
#
_cell.length_a   1.000
_cell.length_b   1.000
_cell.length_c   1.000
_cell.angle_alpha   90.00
_cell.angle_beta   90.00
_cell.angle_gamma   90.00
#
_symmetry.space_group_name_H-M   'P 1'
#
loop_
_entity.id
_entity.type
_entity.pdbx_description
1 polymer ?
#
loop_
_entity_poly.entity_id
_entity_poly.type
_entity_poly.pdbx_seq_one_letter_code
_entity_poly.pdbx_strand_id
1 'polypeptide(L)'
;MKRSLIFYLTLIGLLCIQCNNHIEYSDIINVKNSWNKKDTLNFTFKVQNSENKKNINFIVRNNNDYPFSNIYLFVKLKQGKNIVTVDTLNYFLADNSGKWLGTGVGSVKEINLRYKKEFNFPKNGLYTLYIVQGMRKDTLKGIEDFGVNIE
;
A
#
# COMPACT_ATOMS: atom_id res chain seq x y z
N MET A 1 7.87 2.08 53.08
CA MET A 1 7.95 1.02 52.04
C MET A 1 6.72 0.89 51.14
N LYS A 2 5.51 1.35 51.52
CA LYS A 2 4.29 1.22 50.68
C LYS A 2 4.16 2.23 49.52
N ARG A 3 4.78 3.40 49.62
CA ARG A 3 4.76 4.46 48.57
C ARG A 3 5.57 4.12 47.31
N SER A 4 6.65 3.36 47.44
CA SER A 4 7.49 2.93 46.31
C SER A 4 6.81 1.85 45.46
N LEU A 5 6.02 0.97 46.10
CA LEU A 5 5.27 -0.09 45.42
C LEU A 5 4.15 0.47 44.51
N ILE A 6 3.52 1.58 44.93
CA ILE A 6 2.47 2.27 44.15
C ILE A 6 3.05 2.90 42.89
N PHE A 7 4.28 3.44 42.96
CA PHE A 7 4.99 4.00 41.81
C PHE A 7 5.39 2.93 40.78
N TYR A 8 5.74 1.72 41.24
CA TYR A 8 6.00 0.58 40.35
C TYR A 8 4.73 0.08 39.66
N LEU A 9 3.58 0.10 40.36
CA LEU A 9 2.30 -0.32 39.79
C LEU A 9 1.77 0.67 38.73
N THR A 10 2.00 1.97 38.90
CA THR A 10 1.61 2.99 37.91
C THR A 10 2.54 3.01 36.69
N LEU A 11 3.82 2.69 36.85
CA LEU A 11 4.78 2.62 35.73
C LEU A 11 4.54 1.40 34.82
N ILE A 12 4.00 0.30 35.37
CA ILE A 12 3.62 -0.91 34.60
C ILE A 12 2.32 -0.69 33.79
N GLY A 13 1.44 0.21 34.23
CA GLY A 13 0.17 0.49 33.54
C GLY A 13 0.29 1.26 32.22
N LEU A 14 1.44 1.92 31.96
CA LEU A 14 1.66 2.71 30.73
C LEU A 14 2.22 1.91 29.54
N LEU A 15 2.52 0.62 29.70
CA LEU A 15 3.19 -0.18 28.66
C LEU A 15 2.24 -0.87 27.67
N CYS A 16 0.93 -0.68 27.79
CA CYS A 16 -0.06 -1.30 26.90
C CYS A 16 -0.65 -0.31 25.89
N ILE A 17 0.19 0.49 25.22
CA ILE A 17 -0.23 1.13 23.97
C ILE A 17 -0.11 0.04 22.90
N GLN A 18 -1.14 -0.78 22.74
CA GLN A 18 -1.22 -1.72 21.62
C GLN A 18 -1.22 -0.91 20.32
N CYS A 19 -0.15 -1.05 19.54
CA CYS A 19 -0.09 -0.56 18.17
C CYS A 19 -0.92 -1.52 17.30
N ASN A 20 -2.23 -1.33 17.29
CA ASN A 20 -3.17 -2.23 16.61
C ASN A 20 -3.27 -1.88 15.12
N ASN A 21 -2.17 -2.04 14.37
CA ASN A 21 -2.22 -2.00 12.90
C ASN A 21 -2.78 -3.34 12.41
N HIS A 22 -4.09 -3.50 12.53
CA HIS A 22 -4.77 -4.71 12.10
C HIS A 22 -4.95 -4.67 10.57
N ILE A 23 -4.23 -5.54 9.85
CA ILE A 23 -4.41 -5.69 8.41
C ILE A 23 -5.76 -6.37 8.13
N GLU A 24 -6.68 -5.65 7.50
CA GLU A 24 -8.01 -6.16 7.11
C GLU A 24 -8.00 -6.84 5.73
N TYR A 25 -7.11 -6.43 4.84
CA TYR A 25 -6.94 -7.04 3.52
C TYR A 25 -5.51 -6.87 3.03
N SER A 26 -4.93 -7.93 2.49
CA SER A 26 -3.62 -7.88 1.83
C SER A 26 -3.61 -8.88 0.67
N ASP A 27 -3.23 -8.40 -0.51
CA ASP A 27 -3.11 -9.22 -1.70
C ASP A 27 -2.01 -8.68 -2.62
N ILE A 28 -1.35 -9.58 -3.34
CA ILE A 28 -0.20 -9.29 -4.20
C ILE A 28 -0.38 -10.03 -5.53
N ILE A 29 -0.27 -9.28 -6.62
CA ILE A 29 -0.29 -9.82 -7.98
C ILE A 29 1.13 -9.77 -8.54
N ASN A 30 1.63 -10.92 -8.96
CA ASN A 30 2.87 -11.02 -9.72
C ASN A 30 2.62 -10.61 -11.19
N VAL A 31 3.33 -9.57 -11.64
CA VAL A 31 3.24 -9.03 -13.01
C VAL A 31 4.38 -9.51 -13.91
N LYS A 32 5.13 -10.52 -13.45
CA LYS A 32 6.13 -11.30 -14.22
C LYS A 32 7.14 -10.44 -14.96
N ASN A 33 7.69 -9.41 -14.31
CA ASN A 33 8.69 -8.53 -14.90
C ASN A 33 8.21 -7.80 -16.18
N SER A 34 6.89 -7.71 -16.42
CA SER A 34 6.33 -7.24 -17.69
C SER A 34 4.92 -6.65 -17.52
N TRP A 35 4.80 -5.53 -16.81
CA TRP A 35 3.51 -4.87 -16.64
C TRP A 35 3.16 -3.98 -17.83
N ASN A 36 2.22 -4.41 -18.69
CA ASN A 36 1.78 -3.60 -19.83
C ASN A 36 0.81 -2.49 -19.40
N LYS A 37 0.83 -1.34 -20.07
CA LYS A 37 -0.08 -0.22 -19.80
C LYS A 37 -1.55 -0.52 -20.05
N LYS A 38 -1.84 -1.57 -20.83
CA LYS A 38 -3.22 -2.06 -21.06
C LYS A 38 -3.68 -3.00 -19.94
N ASP A 39 -2.75 -3.55 -19.16
CA ASP A 39 -3.07 -4.47 -18.07
C ASP A 39 -3.56 -3.66 -16.87
N THR A 40 -4.78 -3.97 -16.42
CA THR A 40 -5.35 -3.40 -15.22
C THR A 40 -5.28 -4.42 -14.09
N LEU A 41 -4.58 -4.06 -13.01
CA LEU A 41 -4.56 -4.86 -11.80
C LEU A 41 -5.82 -4.56 -11.00
N ASN A 42 -6.52 -5.61 -10.58
CA ASN A 42 -7.80 -5.51 -9.88
C ASN A 42 -7.69 -6.14 -8.50
N PHE A 43 -7.92 -5.33 -7.47
CA PHE A 43 -7.96 -5.78 -6.08
C PHE A 43 -9.36 -5.60 -5.54
N THR A 44 -10.03 -6.70 -5.20
CA THR A 44 -11.42 -6.68 -4.70
C THR A 44 -11.44 -7.09 -3.23
N PHE A 45 -12.02 -6.24 -2.40
CA PHE A 45 -12.06 -6.42 -0.94
C PHE A 45 -13.41 -5.99 -0.37
N LYS A 46 -13.76 -6.57 0.79
CA LYS A 46 -14.99 -6.27 1.51
C LYS A 46 -14.69 -5.31 2.65
N VAL A 47 -15.32 -4.14 2.65
CA VAL A 47 -15.26 -3.18 3.74
C VAL A 47 -16.40 -3.46 4.72
N GLN A 48 -16.03 -3.59 6.00
CA GLN A 48 -16.94 -3.65 7.14
C GLN A 48 -16.65 -2.47 8.08
N ASN A 49 -17.65 -2.04 8.84
CA ASN A 49 -17.58 -0.89 9.75
C ASN A 49 -17.00 0.35 9.06
N SER A 50 -17.64 0.83 7.98
CA SER A 50 -17.16 1.94 7.16
C SER A 50 -17.00 3.27 7.91
N GLU A 51 -17.65 3.40 9.07
CA GLU A 51 -17.43 4.49 10.05
C GLU A 51 -15.96 4.56 10.53
N ASN A 52 -15.29 3.40 10.58
CA ASN A 52 -13.89 3.31 10.97
C ASN A 52 -13.02 3.63 9.74
N LYS A 53 -12.26 4.71 9.86
CA LYS A 53 -11.29 5.13 8.85
C LYS A 53 -10.20 4.08 8.66
N LYS A 54 -9.80 3.84 7.42
CA LYS A 54 -8.80 2.81 7.06
C LYS A 54 -7.64 3.39 6.28
N ASN A 55 -6.46 2.82 6.42
CA ASN A 55 -5.33 3.15 5.57
C ASN A 55 -5.32 2.24 4.34
N ILE A 56 -4.99 2.79 3.19
CA ILE A 56 -4.78 2.03 1.96
C ILE A 56 -3.33 2.26 1.54
N ASN A 57 -2.60 1.16 1.38
CA ASN A 57 -1.19 1.14 1.01
C ASN A 57 -1.00 0.29 -0.25
N PHE A 58 -0.02 0.65 -1.06
CA PHE A 58 0.48 -0.16 -2.15
C PHE A 58 1.81 -0.79 -1.78
N ILE A 59 2.05 -1.97 -2.32
CA ILE A 59 3.32 -2.67 -2.22
C ILE A 59 3.87 -2.78 -3.64
N VAL A 60 5.09 -2.34 -3.86
CA VAL A 60 5.75 -2.47 -5.17
C VAL A 60 7.05 -3.23 -4.97
N ARG A 61 7.24 -4.30 -5.72
CA ARG A 61 8.51 -5.02 -5.79
C ARG A 61 9.16 -4.77 -7.13
N ASN A 62 10.32 -4.12 -7.12
CA ASN A 62 11.08 -3.81 -8.32
C ASN A 62 12.50 -4.39 -8.25
N ASN A 63 13.11 -4.64 -9.40
CA ASN A 63 14.47 -5.12 -9.54
C ASN A 63 15.33 -4.11 -10.34
N ASN A 64 16.58 -4.47 -10.65
CA ASN A 64 17.52 -3.59 -11.35
C ASN A 64 17.23 -3.41 -12.86
N ASP A 65 16.32 -4.18 -13.45
CA ASP A 65 15.85 -3.98 -14.83
C ASP A 65 14.89 -2.79 -14.93
N TYR A 66 14.36 -2.28 -13.80
CA TYR A 66 13.48 -1.12 -13.79
C TYR A 66 14.30 0.15 -14.00
N PRO A 67 14.12 0.88 -15.13
CA PRO A 67 15.07 1.91 -15.53
C PRO A 67 14.71 3.31 -15.00
N PHE A 68 13.72 3.43 -14.10
CA PHE A 68 13.22 4.72 -13.62
C PHE A 68 13.35 4.83 -12.10
N SER A 69 13.54 6.05 -11.60
CA SER A 69 13.57 6.30 -10.15
C SER A 69 12.18 6.41 -9.54
N ASN A 70 11.12 6.52 -10.35
CA ASN A 70 9.75 6.73 -9.91
C ASN A 70 8.76 5.88 -10.72
N ILE A 71 7.53 5.75 -10.22
CA ILE A 71 6.41 5.10 -10.89
C ILE A 71 5.15 5.96 -10.81
N TYR A 72 4.51 6.17 -11.96
CA TYR A 72 3.20 6.78 -12.05
C TYR A 72 2.12 5.71 -12.07
N LEU A 73 1.01 5.96 -11.36
CA LEU A 73 -0.13 5.06 -11.27
C LEU A 73 -1.43 5.82 -11.51
N PHE A 74 -2.31 5.25 -12.33
CA PHE A 74 -3.71 5.66 -12.42
C PHE A 74 -4.55 4.70 -11.60
N VAL A 75 -5.21 5.22 -10.56
CA VAL A 75 -5.96 4.43 -9.60
C VAL A 75 -7.42 4.84 -9.66
N LYS A 76 -8.31 3.86 -9.71
CA LYS A 76 -9.75 4.06 -9.62
C LYS A 76 -10.33 3.12 -8.58
N LEU A 77 -11.00 3.68 -7.58
CA LEU A 77 -11.75 2.92 -6.59
C LEU A 77 -13.23 2.93 -6.96
N LYS A 78 -13.86 1.76 -7.05
CA LYS A 78 -15.30 1.64 -7.31
C LYS A 78 -16.01 0.83 -6.23
N GLN A 79 -17.28 1.14 -6.06
CA GLN A 79 -18.24 0.31 -5.34
C GLN A 79 -19.38 -0.07 -6.31
N GLY A 80 -19.31 -1.29 -6.85
CA GLY A 80 -20.17 -1.69 -7.96
C GLY A 80 -19.99 -0.77 -9.17
N LYS A 81 -21.07 -0.11 -9.61
CA LYS A 81 -21.02 0.84 -10.73
C LYS A 81 -20.52 2.23 -10.35
N ASN A 82 -20.58 2.60 -9.08
CA ASN A 82 -20.23 3.94 -8.60
C ASN A 82 -18.72 4.11 -8.51
N ILE A 83 -18.21 5.23 -9.03
CA ILE A 83 -16.82 5.65 -8.85
C ILE A 83 -16.73 6.39 -7.52
N VAL A 84 -15.81 5.95 -6.66
CA VAL A 84 -15.57 6.55 -5.33
C VAL A 84 -14.44 7.56 -5.42
N THR A 85 -13.33 7.19 -6.05
CA THR A 85 -12.22 8.11 -6.36
C THR A 85 -11.50 7.71 -7.64
N VAL A 86 -10.89 8.70 -8.28
CA VAL A 86 -9.93 8.53 -9.39
C VAL A 86 -8.73 9.41 -9.05
N ASP A 87 -7.56 8.80 -8.91
CA ASP A 87 -6.34 9.49 -8.54
C ASP A 87 -5.23 9.18 -9.55
N THR A 88 -4.35 10.15 -9.76
CA THR A 88 -3.05 9.96 -10.42
C THR A 88 -1.97 10.13 -9.38
N LEU A 89 -1.11 9.13 -9.22
CA LEU A 89 -0.09 9.08 -8.17
C LEU A 89 1.28 9.00 -8.80
N ASN A 90 2.26 9.60 -8.13
CA ASN A 90 3.67 9.47 -8.47
C ASN A 90 4.44 9.10 -7.20
N TYR A 91 5.16 7.98 -7.25
CA TYR A 91 6.00 7.52 -6.14
C TYR A 91 7.43 7.37 -6.58
N PHE A 92 8.36 7.79 -5.74
CA PHE A 92 9.77 7.48 -5.92
C PHE A 92 10.06 6.08 -5.37
N LEU A 93 10.75 5.27 -6.17
CA LEU A 93 11.27 3.96 -5.83
C LEU A 93 12.78 4.03 -5.53
N ALA A 94 13.49 5.04 -6.02
CA ALA A 94 14.90 5.31 -5.75
C ALA A 94 15.13 6.75 -5.28
N ASP A 95 16.22 6.96 -4.55
CA ASP A 95 16.75 8.29 -4.22
C ASP A 95 17.51 8.93 -5.40
N ASN A 96 18.03 10.14 -5.19
CA ASN A 96 18.77 10.91 -6.19
C ASN A 96 20.10 10.25 -6.61
N SER A 97 20.64 9.32 -5.81
CA SER A 97 21.84 8.54 -6.17
C SER A 97 21.51 7.31 -7.01
N GLY A 98 20.22 7.01 -7.21
CA GLY A 98 19.73 5.81 -7.88
C GLY A 98 19.60 4.60 -6.95
N LYS A 99 19.82 4.77 -5.64
CA LYS A 99 19.65 3.68 -4.67
C LYS A 99 18.16 3.47 -4.41
N TRP A 100 17.70 2.22 -4.52
CA TRP A 100 16.33 1.85 -4.19
C TRP A 100 15.98 2.18 -2.73
N LEU A 101 14.81 2.80 -2.53
CA LEU A 101 14.25 3.17 -1.24
C LEU A 101 13.64 1.97 -0.50
N GLY A 102 13.31 0.90 -1.24
CA GLY A 102 12.78 -0.34 -0.69
C GLY A 102 13.84 -1.24 -0.04
N THR A 103 13.39 -2.28 0.65
CA THR A 103 14.23 -3.31 1.29
C THR A 103 14.04 -4.66 0.60
N GLY A 104 15.03 -5.56 0.69
CA GLY A 104 14.92 -6.88 0.04
C GLY A 104 16.27 -7.53 -0.22
N VAL A 105 16.24 -8.79 -0.66
CA VAL A 105 17.43 -9.61 -0.93
C VAL A 105 17.83 -9.53 -2.41
N GLY A 106 19.13 -9.45 -2.69
CA GLY A 106 19.64 -9.38 -4.06
C GLY A 106 19.21 -8.10 -4.78
N SER A 107 18.83 -8.23 -6.05
CA SER A 107 18.38 -7.12 -6.90
C SER A 107 16.94 -6.68 -6.62
N VAL A 108 16.11 -7.52 -6.01
CA VAL A 108 14.69 -7.22 -5.77
C VAL A 108 14.54 -6.40 -4.48
N LYS A 109 13.76 -5.33 -4.56
CA LYS A 109 13.41 -4.42 -3.45
C LYS A 109 11.91 -4.24 -3.38
N GLU A 110 11.38 -4.32 -2.17
CA GLU A 110 9.99 -4.07 -1.83
C GLU A 110 9.87 -2.73 -1.14
N ILE A 111 8.87 -1.95 -1.54
CA ILE A 111 8.52 -0.70 -0.88
C ILE A 111 7.02 -0.63 -0.61
N ASN A 112 6.67 -0.16 0.59
CA ASN A 112 5.30 0.15 0.98
C ASN A 112 5.04 1.65 0.75
N LEU A 113 4.00 1.96 0.00
CA LEU A 113 3.66 3.29 -0.48
C LEU A 113 2.24 3.66 0.00
N ARG A 114 2.13 4.66 0.86
CA ARG A 114 0.84 5.12 1.39
C ARG A 114 0.01 5.77 0.28
N TYR A 115 -1.15 5.20 -0.05
CA TYR A 115 -2.10 5.77 -1.01
C TYR A 115 -3.14 6.68 -0.34
N LYS A 116 -3.87 6.18 0.65
CA LYS A 116 -4.81 6.99 1.45
C LYS A 116 -4.57 6.71 2.93
N LYS A 117 -4.51 7.77 3.73
CA LYS A 117 -4.43 7.69 5.19
C LYS A 117 -5.79 8.03 5.76
N GLU A 118 -6.26 7.25 6.73
CA GLU A 118 -7.54 7.46 7.40
C GLU A 118 -8.70 7.70 6.41
N PHE A 119 -8.76 6.89 5.36
CA PHE A 119 -9.78 6.96 4.33
C PHE A 119 -11.14 6.56 4.89
N ASN A 120 -12.14 7.41 4.68
CA ASN A 120 -13.52 7.13 5.05
C ASN A 120 -14.26 6.47 3.88
N PHE A 121 -14.61 5.20 4.02
CA PHE A 121 -15.39 4.51 3.01
C PHE A 121 -16.86 4.97 3.08
N PRO A 122 -17.52 5.27 1.95
CA PRO A 122 -18.89 5.81 1.97
C PRO A 122 -19.92 4.89 2.64
N LYS A 123 -19.74 3.56 2.54
CA LYS A 123 -20.60 2.54 3.16
C LYS A 123 -19.96 1.15 3.17
N ASN A 124 -20.45 0.25 4.00
CA ASN A 124 -20.07 -1.18 3.95
C ASN A 124 -20.35 -1.80 2.58
N GLY A 125 -19.51 -2.76 2.17
CA GLY A 125 -19.74 -3.52 0.93
C GLY A 125 -18.46 -3.93 0.21
N LEU A 126 -18.63 -4.45 -1.02
CA LEU A 126 -17.52 -4.82 -1.89
C LEU A 126 -17.01 -3.63 -2.69
N TYR A 127 -15.70 -3.45 -2.68
CA TYR A 127 -14.98 -2.44 -3.43
C TYR A 127 -13.95 -3.09 -4.34
N THR A 128 -13.65 -2.43 -5.45
CA THR A 128 -12.58 -2.84 -6.36
C THR A 128 -11.67 -1.66 -6.65
N LEU A 129 -10.37 -1.82 -6.39
CA LEU A 129 -9.31 -0.95 -6.87
C LEU A 129 -8.84 -1.43 -8.24
N TYR A 130 -8.90 -0.54 -9.21
CA TYR A 130 -8.37 -0.70 -10.56
C TYR A 130 -7.09 0.12 -10.64
N ILE A 131 -5.97 -0.52 -10.94
CA ILE A 131 -4.65 0.11 -10.96
C ILE A 131 -4.00 -0.15 -12.31
N VAL A 132 -3.59 0.93 -12.97
CA VAL A 132 -2.89 0.91 -14.26
C VAL A 132 -1.61 1.71 -14.13
N GLN A 133 -0.52 1.21 -14.71
CA GLN A 133 0.73 1.97 -14.77
C GLN A 133 0.59 3.18 -15.70
N GLY A 134 1.03 4.34 -15.22
CA GLY A 134 0.94 5.65 -15.90
C GLY A 134 2.25 6.12 -16.51
N MET A 135 3.18 5.22 -16.80
CA MET A 135 4.48 5.56 -17.38
C MET A 135 4.38 5.71 -18.89
N ARG A 136 5.38 6.39 -19.48
CA ARG A 136 5.45 6.58 -20.95
C ARG A 136 5.77 5.29 -21.71
N LYS A 137 6.35 4.27 -21.05
CA LYS A 137 6.67 2.99 -21.68
C LYS A 137 5.44 2.09 -21.70
N ASP A 138 5.24 1.41 -22.83
CA ASP A 138 4.11 0.50 -22.99
C ASP A 138 4.18 -0.70 -22.06
N THR A 139 5.38 -1.23 -21.81
CA THR A 139 5.61 -2.31 -20.84
C THR A 139 6.69 -1.88 -19.86
N LEU A 140 6.39 -2.00 -18.56
CA LEU A 140 7.37 -1.83 -17.50
C LEU A 140 8.08 -3.16 -17.26
N LYS A 141 9.36 -3.18 -17.62
CA LYS A 141 10.31 -4.18 -17.14
C LYS A 141 10.81 -3.76 -15.77
N GLY A 142 11.15 -4.74 -14.94
CA GLY A 142 11.71 -4.60 -13.62
C GLY A 142 10.70 -4.46 -12.50
N ILE A 143 9.40 -4.50 -12.77
CA ILE A 143 8.37 -4.63 -11.73
C ILE A 143 7.99 -6.10 -11.63
N GLU A 144 8.21 -6.71 -10.48
CA GLU A 144 7.93 -8.12 -10.22
C GLU A 144 6.52 -8.31 -9.70
N ASP A 145 6.15 -7.53 -8.69
CA ASP A 145 4.90 -7.66 -7.97
C ASP A 145 4.30 -6.28 -7.67
N PHE A 146 2.98 -6.23 -7.64
CA PHE A 146 2.22 -5.10 -7.12
C PHE A 146 1.16 -5.62 -6.15
N GLY A 147 1.06 -4.99 -4.98
CA GLY A 147 0.11 -5.38 -3.95
C GLY A 147 -0.67 -4.22 -3.36
N VAL A 148 -1.73 -4.57 -2.65
CA VAL A 148 -2.57 -3.65 -1.89
C VAL A 148 -2.70 -4.18 -0.48
N ASN A 149 -2.51 -3.30 0.51
CA ASN A 149 -2.77 -3.57 1.91
C ASN A 149 -3.77 -2.55 2.47
N ILE A 150 -4.74 -3.00 3.25
CA ILE A 150 -5.73 -2.18 3.95
C ILE A 150 -5.65 -2.47 5.44
N GLU A 151 -5.48 -1.40 6.21
CA GLU A 151 -5.39 -1.40 7.69
C GLU A 151 -6.56 -0.62 8.29
#